data_AF-A0A7W0XRF1-F1
#
_entry.id   AF-A0A7W0XRF1-F1
#
_cell.length_a   1.000
_cell.length_b   1.000
_cell.length_c   1.000
_cell.angle_alpha   90.00
_cell.angle_beta   90.00
_cell.angle_gamma   90.00
#
_symmetry.space_group_name_H-M   'P 1'
#
loop_
_entity.id
_entity.type
_entity.pdbx_description
1 polymer ?
#
loop_
_entity_poly.entity_id
_entity_poly.type
_entity_poly.pdbx_seq_one_letter_code
_entity_poly.pdbx_strand_id
1 'polypeptide(L)'
;MQPAPPTPFTGPAPLRSSQDVGRLGANDAAWRAALLPLAMVAIWLAAVFYFWDARIDHDNSWYVMAIRAWLFEGAHLYTDIVEVNPPLAFYVMAPAVLASAWLTIPAAIAVNLYVLLLAAFTSYLVLRFVRRAPDCSAGLASAYALAATFLALFGPLPGQGQREHFVVLFVLPYVTLAAFRPLGLELPNWQRSAIAA
;
A
#
# COMPACT_ATOMS: atom_id res chain seq x y z
N MET A 1 3.79 27.13 78.17
CA MET A 1 3.74 26.52 76.82
C MET A 1 2.30 26.56 76.34
N GLN A 2 1.99 27.41 75.37
CA GLN A 2 0.66 27.49 74.75
C GLN A 2 0.49 26.35 73.74
N PRO A 3 -0.66 25.65 73.70
CA PRO A 3 -0.89 24.60 72.71
C PRO A 3 -1.04 25.19 71.32
N ALA A 4 -0.41 24.56 70.32
CA ALA A 4 -0.45 24.96 68.93
C ALA A 4 -1.89 24.86 68.35
N PRO A 5 -2.30 25.79 67.47
CA PRO A 5 -3.63 25.76 66.86
C PRO A 5 -3.79 24.54 65.93
N PRO A 6 -5.00 23.98 65.82
CA PRO A 6 -5.26 22.83 64.96
C PRO A 6 -5.06 23.19 63.49
N THR A 7 -4.38 22.31 62.75
CA THR A 7 -4.21 22.42 61.30
C THR A 7 -5.56 22.32 60.59
N PRO A 8 -5.86 23.22 59.63
CA PRO A 8 -7.11 23.15 58.88
C PRO A 8 -7.15 21.86 58.04
N PHE A 9 -8.24 21.13 58.16
CA PHE A 9 -8.50 19.93 57.38
C PHE A 9 -8.66 20.33 55.90
N THR A 10 -7.62 20.10 55.10
CA THR A 10 -7.74 20.18 53.64
C THR A 10 -8.54 18.97 53.19
N GLY A 11 -9.79 19.20 52.77
CA GLY A 11 -10.64 18.14 52.22
C GLY A 11 -9.95 17.42 51.05
N PRO A 12 -10.38 16.19 50.71
CA PRO A 12 -9.83 15.46 49.58
C PRO A 12 -9.90 16.31 48.31
N ALA A 13 -8.84 16.27 47.51
CA ALA A 13 -8.78 16.99 46.24
C ALA A 13 -10.07 16.75 45.44
N PRO A 14 -10.66 17.79 44.83
CA PRO A 14 -11.93 17.67 44.14
C PRO A 14 -11.85 16.54 43.11
N LEU A 15 -12.84 15.63 43.15
CA LEU A 15 -12.97 14.55 42.18
C LEU A 15 -12.95 15.17 40.78
N ARG A 16 -12.05 14.68 39.92
CA ARG A 16 -11.92 15.14 38.53
C ARG A 16 -13.30 15.24 37.89
N SER A 17 -13.57 16.38 37.27
CA SER A 17 -14.88 16.64 36.67
C SER A 17 -15.13 15.61 35.57
N SER A 18 -16.38 15.20 35.39
CA SER A 18 -16.78 14.29 34.29
C SER A 18 -16.38 14.82 32.91
N GLN A 19 -16.20 16.13 32.78
CA GLN A 19 -15.70 16.80 31.58
C GLN A 19 -14.22 16.50 31.29
N ASP A 20 -13.39 16.33 32.32
CA ASP A 20 -11.96 15.99 32.16
C ASP A 20 -11.78 14.54 31.68
N VAL A 21 -12.63 13.63 32.16
CA VAL A 21 -12.64 12.22 31.71
C VAL A 21 -13.08 12.13 30.24
N GLY A 22 -14.08 12.91 29.84
CA GLY A 22 -14.53 12.98 28.44
C GLY A 22 -13.50 13.58 27.49
N ARG A 23 -12.75 14.60 27.92
CA ARG A 23 -11.67 15.21 27.13
C ARG A 23 -10.48 14.29 26.92
N LEU A 24 -10.10 13.51 27.92
CA LEU A 24 -9.02 12.52 27.80
C LEU A 24 -9.40 11.42 26.78
N GLY A 25 -10.60 10.85 26.88
CA GLY A 25 -11.06 9.82 25.94
C GLY A 25 -11.23 10.31 24.49
N ALA A 26 -11.65 11.56 24.28
CA ALA A 26 -11.75 12.15 22.95
C ALA A 26 -10.38 12.39 22.30
N ASN A 27 -9.39 12.84 23.08
CA ASN A 27 -8.01 13.01 22.59
C ASN A 27 -7.38 11.65 22.25
N ASP A 28 -7.61 10.62 23.07
CA ASP A 28 -7.09 9.27 22.81
C ASP A 28 -7.67 8.66 21.52
N ALA A 29 -8.96 8.89 21.24
CA ALA A 29 -9.60 8.46 20.01
C ALA A 29 -9.06 9.23 18.78
N ALA A 30 -8.84 10.54 18.91
CA ALA A 30 -8.33 11.38 17.83
C ALA A 30 -6.88 11.01 17.45
N TRP A 31 -6.00 10.81 18.43
CA TRP A 31 -4.63 10.37 18.17
C TRP A 31 -4.61 9.00 17.50
N ARG A 32 -5.42 8.04 17.97
CA ARG A 32 -5.51 6.69 17.36
C ARG A 32 -6.05 6.74 15.93
N ALA A 33 -6.98 7.65 15.63
CA ALA A 33 -7.48 7.85 14.28
C ALA A 33 -6.41 8.48 13.34
N ALA A 34 -5.49 9.29 13.88
CA ALA A 34 -4.41 9.92 13.12
C ALA A 34 -3.19 9.00 12.87
N LEU A 35 -3.00 7.94 13.68
CA LEU A 35 -1.85 7.04 13.55
C LEU A 35 -1.79 6.29 12.23
N LEU A 36 -2.92 5.77 11.74
CA LEU A 36 -2.97 5.03 10.48
C LEU A 36 -2.55 5.89 9.27
N PRO A 37 -3.16 7.07 9.00
CA PRO A 37 -2.75 7.89 7.86
C PRO A 37 -1.30 8.38 8.00
N LEU A 38 -0.83 8.70 9.20
CA LEU A 38 0.56 9.09 9.42
C LEU A 38 1.53 7.94 9.11
N ALA A 39 1.21 6.72 9.56
CA ALA A 39 2.00 5.53 9.26
C ALA A 39 2.00 5.22 7.75
N MET A 40 0.86 5.34 7.07
CA MET A 40 0.81 5.19 5.60
C MET A 40 1.70 6.22 4.91
N VAL A 41 1.59 7.50 5.27
CA VAL A 41 2.44 8.55 4.70
C VAL A 41 3.92 8.26 4.96
N ALA A 42 4.29 7.84 6.16
CA ALA A 42 5.67 7.48 6.48
C ALA A 42 6.20 6.33 5.61
N ILE A 43 5.42 5.26 5.41
CA ILE A 43 5.79 4.13 4.53
C ILE A 43 5.96 4.60 3.09
N TRP A 44 5.06 5.45 2.59
CA TRP A 44 5.14 6.01 1.24
C TRP A 44 6.36 6.90 1.04
N LEU A 45 6.65 7.80 1.98
CA LEU A 45 7.83 8.64 1.94
C LEU A 45 9.11 7.81 1.98
N ALA A 46 9.15 6.77 2.81
CA ALA A 46 10.27 5.84 2.86
C ALA A 46 10.47 5.12 1.53
N ALA A 47 9.39 4.69 0.86
CA ALA A 47 9.48 4.03 -0.44
C ALA A 47 9.97 5.00 -1.52
N VAL A 48 9.41 6.21 -1.60
CA VAL A 48 9.85 7.24 -2.54
C VAL A 48 11.32 7.57 -2.32
N PHE A 49 11.76 7.75 -1.07
CA PHE A 49 13.15 8.02 -0.74
C PHE A 49 14.07 6.87 -1.14
N TYR A 50 13.70 5.63 -0.80
CA TYR A 50 14.49 4.45 -1.11
C TYR A 50 14.64 4.21 -2.62
N PHE A 51 13.56 4.43 -3.39
CA PHE A 51 13.54 4.17 -4.83
C PHE A 51 13.81 5.41 -5.70
N TRP A 52 14.12 6.57 -5.10
CA TRP A 52 14.30 7.84 -5.84
C TRP A 52 15.37 7.75 -6.95
N ASP A 53 16.49 7.10 -6.65
CA ASP A 53 17.60 6.86 -7.59
C ASP A 53 17.77 5.37 -7.92
N ALA A 54 16.72 4.56 -7.73
CA ALA A 54 16.79 3.14 -8.04
C ALA A 54 16.94 2.96 -9.55
N ARG A 55 18.07 2.36 -9.94
CA ARG A 55 18.34 1.96 -11.31
C ARG A 55 17.51 0.73 -11.64
N ILE A 56 17.06 0.64 -12.89
CA ILE A 56 16.51 -0.62 -13.42
C ILE A 56 17.63 -1.65 -13.52
N ASP A 57 17.32 -2.88 -13.13
CA ASP A 57 18.24 -4.00 -13.24
C ASP A 57 18.33 -4.51 -14.69
N HIS A 58 19.14 -5.55 -14.87
CA HIS A 58 19.35 -6.17 -16.18
C HIS A 58 18.03 -6.72 -16.77
N ASP A 59 17.20 -7.37 -15.96
CA ASP A 59 15.94 -7.98 -16.40
C ASP A 59 14.95 -6.91 -16.88
N ASN A 60 14.77 -5.84 -16.11
CA ASN A 60 13.91 -4.73 -16.50
C ASN A 60 14.46 -3.99 -17.73
N SER A 61 15.79 -3.86 -17.83
CA SER A 61 16.43 -3.25 -19.00
C SER A 61 16.17 -4.06 -20.27
N TRP A 62 16.26 -5.39 -20.19
CA TRP A 62 15.91 -6.29 -21.28
C TRP A 62 14.45 -6.11 -21.72
N TYR A 63 13.49 -6.09 -20.78
CA TYR A 63 12.09 -5.84 -21.13
C TYR A 63 11.87 -4.49 -21.78
N VAL A 64 12.49 -3.41 -21.27
CA VAL A 64 12.38 -2.08 -21.88
C VAL A 64 12.86 -2.09 -23.34
N MET A 65 14.03 -2.70 -23.60
CA MET A 65 14.58 -2.79 -24.95
C MET A 65 13.70 -3.65 -25.87
N ALA A 66 13.31 -4.84 -25.40
CA ALA A 66 12.51 -5.77 -26.18
C ALA A 66 11.11 -5.22 -26.50
N ILE A 67 10.46 -4.56 -25.53
CA ILE A 67 9.17 -3.90 -25.76
C ILE A 67 9.31 -2.75 -26.75
N ARG A 68 10.43 -2.01 -26.74
CA ARG A 68 10.66 -0.96 -27.74
C ARG A 68 10.76 -1.54 -29.15
N ALA A 69 11.53 -2.61 -29.32
CA ALA A 69 11.64 -3.30 -30.60
C ALA A 69 10.26 -3.81 -31.08
N TRP A 70 9.47 -4.39 -30.17
CA TRP A 70 8.13 -4.87 -30.47
C TRP A 70 7.16 -3.74 -30.86
N LEU A 71 7.06 -2.68 -30.05
CA LEU A 71 6.04 -1.64 -30.22
C LEU A 71 6.40 -0.59 -31.28
N PHE A 72 7.70 -0.32 -31.50
CA PHE A 72 8.14 0.80 -32.33
C PHE A 72 8.96 0.38 -33.55
N GLU A 73 9.57 -0.82 -33.54
CA GLU A 73 10.44 -1.29 -34.63
C GLU A 73 9.81 -2.44 -35.43
N GLY A 74 8.64 -2.94 -34.99
CA GLY A 74 7.89 -3.97 -35.69
C GLY A 74 8.38 -5.40 -35.45
N ALA A 75 9.23 -5.62 -34.44
CA ALA A 75 9.70 -6.97 -34.07
C ALA A 75 8.54 -7.83 -33.53
N HIS A 76 8.58 -9.13 -33.77
CA HIS A 76 7.58 -10.07 -33.25
C HIS A 76 8.08 -10.82 -32.00
N LEU A 77 7.24 -10.88 -30.96
CA LEU A 77 7.50 -11.65 -29.75
C LEU A 77 7.65 -13.15 -30.08
N TYR A 78 8.62 -13.80 -29.46
CA TYR A 78 8.94 -15.24 -29.62
C TYR A 78 9.39 -15.67 -31.02
N THR A 79 9.63 -14.73 -31.92
CA THR A 79 10.20 -14.97 -33.25
C THR A 79 11.48 -14.17 -33.41
N ASP A 80 11.37 -12.84 -33.33
CA ASP A 80 12.53 -11.94 -33.37
C ASP A 80 13.08 -11.68 -31.96
N ILE A 81 12.17 -11.66 -30.97
CA ILE A 81 12.48 -11.46 -29.56
C ILE A 81 12.32 -12.79 -28.84
N VAL A 82 13.44 -13.48 -28.58
CA VAL A 82 13.43 -14.77 -27.89
C VAL A 82 13.45 -14.55 -26.37
N GLU A 83 12.40 -15.00 -25.71
CA GLU A 83 12.25 -14.94 -24.25
C GLU A 83 11.69 -16.29 -23.76
N VAL A 84 12.20 -16.79 -22.63
CA VAL A 84 11.74 -18.06 -22.03
C VAL A 84 10.46 -17.84 -21.24
N ASN A 85 10.28 -16.63 -20.70
CA ASN A 85 9.15 -16.29 -19.87
C ASN A 85 7.86 -16.10 -20.68
N PRO A 86 6.67 -16.28 -20.08
CA PRO A 86 5.40 -16.09 -20.78
C PRO A 86 5.17 -14.65 -21.27
N PRO A 87 4.33 -14.46 -22.31
CA PRO A 87 4.13 -13.17 -22.97
C PRO A 87 3.59 -12.08 -22.06
N LEU A 88 2.92 -12.46 -20.97
CA LEU A 88 2.26 -11.54 -20.04
C LEU A 88 3.22 -10.47 -19.49
N ALA A 89 4.49 -10.79 -19.27
CA ALA A 89 5.46 -9.83 -18.76
C ALA A 89 5.64 -8.62 -19.70
N PHE A 90 5.61 -8.84 -21.03
CA PHE A 90 5.68 -7.76 -22.02
C PHE A 90 4.48 -6.83 -21.92
N TYR A 91 3.27 -7.39 -21.81
CA TYR A 91 2.04 -6.59 -21.70
C TYR A 91 1.97 -5.80 -20.39
N VAL A 92 2.42 -6.38 -19.28
CA VAL A 92 2.45 -5.70 -17.97
C VAL A 92 3.44 -4.54 -17.97
N MET A 93 4.61 -4.69 -18.61
CA MET A 93 5.63 -3.64 -18.66
C MET A 93 5.40 -2.61 -19.79
N ALA A 94 4.62 -2.95 -20.82
CA ALA A 94 4.37 -2.07 -21.97
C ALA A 94 3.83 -0.68 -21.61
N PRO A 95 2.89 -0.51 -20.65
CA PRO A 95 2.44 0.82 -20.23
C PRO A 95 3.57 1.73 -19.76
N ALA A 96 4.55 1.22 -19.01
CA ALA A 96 5.69 2.00 -18.56
C ALA A 96 6.59 2.43 -19.73
N VAL A 97 6.83 1.54 -20.69
CA VAL A 97 7.65 1.83 -21.88
C VAL A 97 6.95 2.84 -22.80
N LEU A 98 5.64 2.70 -23.00
CA LEU A 98 4.80 3.66 -23.72
C LEU A 98 4.84 5.02 -23.05
N ALA A 99 4.68 5.08 -21.72
CA ALA A 99 4.76 6.34 -20.96
C ALA A 99 6.14 7.00 -21.10
N SER A 100 7.24 6.22 -21.03
CA SER A 100 8.60 6.72 -21.30
C SER A 100 8.72 7.34 -22.69
N ALA A 101 8.16 6.70 -23.71
CA ALA A 101 8.21 7.20 -25.08
C ALA A 101 7.33 8.45 -25.28
N TRP A 102 6.11 8.46 -24.76
CA TRP A 102 5.16 9.57 -24.96
C TRP A 102 5.51 10.82 -24.14
N LEU A 103 6.02 10.64 -22.92
CA LEU A 103 6.41 11.75 -22.04
C LEU A 103 7.88 12.15 -22.22
N THR A 104 8.64 11.42 -23.05
CA THR A 104 10.07 11.64 -23.30
C THR A 104 10.88 11.63 -22.00
N ILE A 105 10.50 10.77 -21.05
CA ILE A 105 11.20 10.60 -19.77
C ILE A 105 12.07 9.34 -19.78
N PRO A 106 13.15 9.29 -18.97
CA PRO A 106 13.95 8.09 -18.81
C PRO A 106 13.10 6.86 -18.45
N ALA A 107 13.37 5.72 -19.10
CA ALA A 107 12.60 4.50 -18.89
C ALA A 107 12.60 4.04 -17.44
N ALA A 108 13.72 4.19 -16.72
CA ALA A 108 13.80 3.88 -15.31
C ALA A 108 12.80 4.68 -14.46
N ILE A 109 12.68 5.98 -14.73
CA ILE A 109 11.70 6.85 -14.05
C ILE A 109 10.28 6.41 -14.40
N ALA A 110 10.00 6.11 -15.67
CA ALA A 110 8.67 5.66 -16.08
C ALA A 110 8.27 4.33 -15.42
N VAL A 111 9.19 3.36 -15.32
CA VAL A 111 8.97 2.08 -14.64
C VAL A 111 8.72 2.29 -13.14
N ASN A 112 9.56 3.08 -12.47
CA ASN A 112 9.40 3.33 -11.03
C ASN A 112 8.08 4.05 -10.74
N LEU A 113 7.72 5.07 -11.53
CA LEU A 113 6.43 5.75 -11.42
C LEU A 113 5.26 4.81 -11.67
N TYR A 114 5.33 3.96 -12.69
CA TYR A 114 4.29 2.98 -12.99
C TYR A 114 4.06 2.02 -11.82
N VAL A 115 5.14 1.49 -11.24
CA VAL A 115 5.09 0.61 -10.08
C VAL A 115 4.52 1.33 -8.85
N LEU A 116 4.94 2.57 -8.58
CA LEU A 116 4.39 3.37 -7.47
C LEU A 116 2.90 3.63 -7.65
N LEU A 117 2.44 3.92 -8.88
CA LEU A 117 1.03 4.11 -9.17
C LEU A 117 0.22 2.82 -8.97
N LEU A 118 0.75 1.66 -9.39
CA LEU A 118 0.13 0.37 -9.11
C LEU A 118 0.10 0.07 -7.62
N ALA A 119 1.19 0.31 -6.88
CA ALA A 119 1.22 0.14 -5.43
C ALA A 119 0.19 1.04 -4.73
N ALA A 120 -0.01 2.26 -5.20
CA ALA A 120 -1.01 3.19 -4.69
C ALA A 120 -2.42 2.66 -4.93
N PHE A 121 -2.68 2.18 -6.15
CA PHE A 121 -3.96 1.58 -6.51
C PHE A 121 -4.25 0.32 -5.69
N THR A 122 -3.28 -0.58 -5.57
CA THR A 122 -3.36 -1.79 -4.75
C THR A 122 -3.62 -1.46 -3.28
N SER A 123 -2.87 -0.52 -2.70
CA SER A 123 -3.07 -0.07 -1.32
C SER A 123 -4.45 0.55 -1.10
N TYR A 124 -4.94 1.32 -2.07
CA TYR A 124 -6.30 1.87 -2.07
C TYR A 124 -7.36 0.75 -2.06
N LEU A 125 -7.22 -0.26 -2.93
CA LEU A 125 -8.15 -1.39 -2.97
C LEU A 125 -8.15 -2.17 -1.66
N VAL A 126 -6.97 -2.48 -1.11
CA VAL A 126 -6.83 -3.16 0.18
C VAL A 126 -7.56 -2.39 1.27
N LEU A 127 -7.25 -1.10 1.42
CA LEU A 127 -7.88 -0.25 2.45
C LEU A 127 -9.41 -0.19 2.26
N ARG A 128 -9.86 -0.10 1.01
CA ARG A 128 -11.28 -0.08 0.64
C ARG A 128 -12.00 -1.39 0.96
N PHE A 129 -11.34 -2.54 0.83
CA PHE A 129 -11.92 -3.84 1.14
C PHE A 129 -11.97 -4.07 2.64
N VAL A 130 -10.86 -3.86 3.32
CA VAL A 130 -10.76 -4.04 4.77
C VAL A 130 -11.79 -3.18 5.52
N ARG A 131 -12.01 -1.94 5.08
CA ARG A 131 -13.03 -1.04 5.68
C ARG A 131 -14.48 -1.47 5.45
N ARG A 132 -14.74 -2.44 4.56
CA ARG A 132 -16.06 -3.00 4.30
C ARG A 132 -16.33 -4.33 5.00
N ALA A 133 -15.39 -4.84 5.79
CA ALA A 133 -15.59 -6.04 6.58
C ALA A 133 -16.16 -5.65 7.97
N PRO A 134 -17.48 -5.77 8.21
CA PRO A 134 -18.12 -5.31 9.45
C PRO A 134 -17.63 -6.08 10.68
N ASP A 135 -17.26 -7.35 10.52
CA ASP A 135 -16.84 -8.20 11.63
C ASP A 135 -15.33 -8.10 11.92
N CYS A 136 -14.60 -7.26 11.18
CA CYS A 136 -13.18 -7.03 11.42
C CYS A 136 -12.97 -5.92 12.45
N SER A 137 -12.14 -6.18 13.47
CA SER A 137 -11.71 -5.12 14.38
C SER A 137 -10.90 -4.05 13.64
N ALA A 138 -11.08 -2.78 14.04
CA ALA A 138 -10.36 -1.65 13.43
C ALA A 138 -8.82 -1.77 13.55
N GLY A 139 -8.34 -2.41 14.62
CA GLY A 139 -6.92 -2.67 14.84
C GLY A 139 -6.35 -3.68 13.85
N LEU A 140 -7.00 -4.84 13.68
CA LEU A 140 -6.61 -5.85 12.70
C LEU A 140 -6.66 -5.29 11.27
N ALA A 141 -7.72 -4.57 10.96
CA ALA A 141 -7.89 -3.87 9.69
C ALA A 141 -6.72 -2.92 9.38
N SER A 142 -6.36 -2.09 10.35
CA SER A 142 -5.26 -1.14 10.22
C SER A 142 -3.91 -1.84 10.06
N ALA A 143 -3.65 -2.86 10.87
CA ALA A 143 -2.41 -3.65 10.80
C ALA A 143 -2.26 -4.36 9.45
N TYR A 144 -3.34 -4.97 8.95
CA TYR A 144 -3.34 -5.60 7.63
C TYR A 144 -3.10 -4.58 6.51
N ALA A 145 -3.80 -3.44 6.54
CA ALA A 145 -3.62 -2.40 5.52
C ALA A 145 -2.17 -1.87 5.48
N LEU A 146 -1.55 -1.68 6.65
CA LEU A 146 -0.14 -1.28 6.74
C LEU A 146 0.80 -2.38 6.20
N ALA A 147 0.60 -3.63 6.61
CA ALA A 147 1.42 -4.75 6.15
C ALA A 147 1.31 -4.97 4.63
N ALA A 148 0.08 -4.91 4.09
CA ALA A 148 -0.17 -5.03 2.66
C ALA A 148 0.43 -3.85 1.88
N THR A 149 0.30 -2.61 2.37
CA THR A 149 0.93 -1.44 1.74
C THR A 149 2.45 -1.55 1.76
N PHE A 150 3.02 -2.01 2.88
CA PHE A 150 4.46 -2.26 2.98
C PHE A 150 4.89 -3.32 1.97
N LEU A 151 4.18 -4.44 1.86
CA LEU A 151 4.48 -5.50 0.91
C LEU A 151 4.33 -5.03 -0.55
N ALA A 152 3.34 -4.19 -0.85
CA ALA A 152 3.15 -3.60 -2.18
C ALA A 152 4.24 -2.59 -2.57
N LEU A 153 5.02 -2.07 -1.62
CA LEU A 153 6.10 -1.12 -1.88
C LEU A 153 7.48 -1.77 -1.80
N PHE A 154 7.68 -2.68 -0.83
CA PHE A 154 8.97 -3.25 -0.46
C PHE A 154 9.05 -4.77 -0.63
N GLY A 155 7.97 -5.43 -1.06
CA GLY A 155 7.97 -6.86 -1.36
C GLY A 155 9.07 -7.35 -2.32
N PRO A 156 9.54 -6.56 -3.31
CA PRO A 156 10.50 -7.06 -4.30
C PRO A 156 11.96 -6.65 -4.01
N LEU A 157 12.30 -6.28 -2.77
CA LEU A 157 13.68 -5.93 -2.45
C LEU A 157 14.64 -7.06 -2.91
N PRO A 158 15.71 -6.76 -3.68
CA PRO A 158 16.35 -5.44 -3.81
C PRO A 158 15.93 -4.57 -5.01
N GLY A 159 15.03 -5.01 -5.91
CA GLY A 159 14.77 -4.32 -7.19
C GLY A 159 13.31 -3.93 -7.41
N GLN A 160 13.05 -2.67 -7.79
CA GLN A 160 11.69 -2.24 -8.15
C GLN A 160 11.35 -2.63 -9.59
N GLY A 161 10.09 -3.01 -9.83
CA GLY A 161 9.57 -3.30 -11.18
C GLY A 161 9.91 -4.68 -11.70
N GLN A 162 10.40 -5.58 -10.84
CA GLN A 162 10.57 -6.99 -11.20
C GLN A 162 9.21 -7.71 -11.33
N ARG A 163 9.21 -8.87 -12.00
CA ARG A 163 8.00 -9.66 -12.27
C ARG A 163 7.27 -10.08 -11.00
N GLU A 164 8.04 -10.47 -9.99
CA GLU A 164 7.58 -10.85 -8.66
C GLU A 164 6.87 -9.67 -7.99
N HIS A 165 7.32 -8.44 -8.26
CA HIS A 165 6.64 -7.25 -7.76
C HIS A 165 5.24 -7.12 -8.34
N PHE A 166 5.10 -7.26 -9.66
CA PHE A 166 3.79 -7.21 -10.31
C PHE A 166 2.86 -8.30 -9.81
N VAL A 167 3.37 -9.51 -9.55
CA VAL A 167 2.58 -10.58 -8.92
C VAL A 167 2.02 -10.12 -7.59
N VAL A 168 2.86 -9.57 -6.70
CA VAL A 168 2.39 -9.01 -5.41
C VAL A 168 1.32 -7.94 -5.64
N LEU A 169 1.58 -6.97 -6.52
CA LEU A 169 0.68 -5.84 -6.77
C LEU A 169 -0.70 -6.29 -7.26
N PHE A 170 -0.76 -7.28 -8.16
CA PHE A 170 -2.02 -7.77 -8.73
C PHE A 170 -2.73 -8.82 -7.87
N VAL A 171 -1.97 -9.65 -7.12
CA VAL A 171 -2.54 -10.73 -6.30
C VAL A 171 -3.00 -10.23 -4.92
N LEU A 172 -2.35 -9.22 -4.36
CA LEU A 172 -2.65 -8.73 -3.01
C LEU A 172 -4.11 -8.28 -2.82
N PRO A 173 -4.77 -7.56 -3.77
CA PRO A 173 -6.19 -7.26 -3.67
C PRO A 173 -7.05 -8.53 -3.59
N TYR A 174 -6.73 -9.56 -4.38
CA TYR A 174 -7.44 -10.84 -4.36
C TYR A 174 -7.27 -11.56 -3.02
N VAL A 175 -6.04 -11.62 -2.50
CA VAL A 175 -5.76 -12.22 -1.18
C VAL A 175 -6.53 -11.48 -0.08
N THR A 176 -6.61 -10.16 -0.15
CA THR A 176 -7.42 -9.36 0.79
C THR A 176 -8.89 -9.75 0.73
N LEU A 177 -9.44 -9.86 -0.47
CA LEU A 177 -10.84 -10.26 -0.64
C LEU A 177 -11.10 -11.66 -0.07
N ALA A 178 -10.24 -12.62 -0.37
CA ALA A 178 -10.35 -13.98 0.16
C ALA A 178 -10.24 -14.01 1.70
N ALA A 179 -9.29 -13.27 2.28
CA ALA A 179 -9.05 -13.24 3.71
C ALA A 179 -10.15 -12.54 4.52
N PHE A 180 -10.79 -11.50 3.96
CA PHE A 180 -11.81 -10.71 4.67
C PHE A 180 -13.25 -11.13 4.34
N ARG A 181 -13.46 -12.01 3.36
CA ARG A 181 -14.78 -12.57 3.06
C ARG A 181 -15.45 -13.26 4.25
N PRO A 182 -14.74 -14.06 5.08
CA PRO A 182 -15.34 -14.64 6.29
C PRO A 182 -15.74 -13.60 7.35
N LEU A 183 -15.25 -12.37 7.25
CA LEU A 183 -15.54 -11.26 8.18
C LEU A 183 -16.69 -10.36 7.69
N GLY A 184 -17.60 -10.93 6.90
CA GLY A 184 -18.80 -10.23 6.41
C GLY A 184 -18.54 -9.28 5.24
N LEU A 185 -17.39 -9.36 4.57
CA LEU A 185 -17.12 -8.55 3.38
C LEU A 185 -18.08 -8.94 2.25
N GLU A 186 -19.08 -8.09 2.01
CA GLU A 186 -19.99 -8.24 0.88
C GLU A 186 -19.52 -7.43 -0.32
N LEU A 187 -19.35 -8.12 -1.45
CA LEU A 187 -19.11 -7.48 -2.74
C LEU A 187 -20.43 -7.30 -3.51
N PRO A 188 -20.62 -6.17 -4.21
CA PRO A 188 -21.64 -6.01 -5.24
C PRO A 188 -21.72 -7.23 -6.18
N ASN A 189 -22.92 -7.61 -6.62
CA ASN A 189 -23.14 -8.85 -7.38
C ASN A 189 -22.26 -8.98 -8.64
N TRP A 190 -21.94 -7.88 -9.34
CA TRP A 190 -21.04 -7.90 -10.50
C TRP A 190 -19.57 -8.20 -10.16
N GLN A 191 -19.18 -8.08 -8.89
CA GLN A 191 -17.85 -8.40 -8.37
C GLN A 191 -17.75 -9.82 -7.80
N ARG A 192 -18.89 -10.53 -7.62
CA ARG A 192 -18.92 -11.90 -7.08
C ARG A 192 -18.40 -12.93 -8.07
N SER A 193 -18.60 -12.70 -9.37
CA SER A 193 -18.26 -13.64 -10.45
C SER A 193 -16.76 -13.84 -10.66
N ALA A 194 -15.93 -12.88 -10.24
CA ALA A 194 -14.48 -12.93 -10.42
C ALA A 194 -13.75 -13.78 -9.36
N ILE A 195 -14.43 -14.22 -8.30
CA ILE A 195 -13.83 -14.79 -7.07
C ILE A 195 -14.57 -16.08 -6.64
N ALA A 196 -15.42 -16.64 -7.50
CA ALA A 196 -16.24 -17.83 -7.21
C ALA A 196 -15.76 -19.11 -7.94
N ALA A 197 -14.56 -19.08 -8.53
CA ALA A 197 -13.86 -20.26 -9.06
C ALA A 197 -12.83 -20.73 -8.04
#